data_AF-A0A2P7YM72-F1
#
_entry.id   AF-A0A2P7YM72-F1
#
_cell.length_a   1.000
_cell.length_b   1.000
_cell.length_c   1.000
_cell.angle_alpha   90.00
_cell.angle_beta   90.00
_cell.angle_gamma   90.00
#
_symmetry.space_group_name_H-M   'P 1'
#
loop_
_entity.id
_entity.type
_entity.pdbx_description
1 polymer ?
#
loop_
_entity_poly.entity_id
_entity_poly.type
_entity_poly.pdbx_seq_one_letter_code
_entity_poly.pdbx_strand_id
1 'polypeptide(L)'
;MSETEGSAVEDKFYSIEEVQKHNTTDDLWIVYNGQVYDVTPYLDEHPGGEEVIADVAGTDATEAFNDIGHSDDAHDILKGLRLGKLEGGTIIEAQGVTSAGSTDEVLGIPFPLLAAAVFALAAGVYFYLN
;
A
#
# COMPACT_ATOMS: atom_id res chain seq x y z
N MET A 1 14.35 36.61 -8.28
CA MET A 1 14.57 36.22 -6.88
C MET A 1 13.26 35.62 -6.39
N SER A 2 13.30 34.30 -6.23
CA SER A 2 12.42 33.48 -5.40
C SER A 2 10.95 33.37 -5.79
N GLU A 3 10.70 32.33 -6.59
CA GLU A 3 9.40 31.66 -6.77
C GLU A 3 8.85 31.22 -5.42
N THR A 4 7.63 31.66 -5.11
CA THR A 4 6.84 31.16 -3.98
C THR A 4 6.00 30.00 -4.48
N GLU A 5 6.56 28.78 -4.44
CA GLU A 5 5.83 27.53 -4.68
C GLU A 5 4.99 27.20 -3.44
N GLY A 6 3.84 27.87 -3.33
CA GLY A 6 2.76 27.37 -2.51
C GLY A 6 2.19 26.13 -3.19
N SER A 7 2.63 24.96 -2.75
CA SER A 7 2.14 23.66 -3.19
C SER A 7 0.64 23.54 -2.87
N ALA A 8 -0.19 24.05 -3.78
CA ALA A 8 -1.58 23.68 -3.87
C ALA A 8 -1.57 22.20 -4.23
N VAL A 9 -1.98 21.35 -3.30
CA VAL A 9 -2.21 19.92 -3.56
C VAL A 9 -3.28 19.81 -4.65
N GLU A 10 -2.82 19.81 -5.90
CA GLU A 10 -3.68 19.54 -7.05
C GLU A 10 -4.31 18.17 -6.81
N ASP A 11 -5.64 18.05 -6.90
CA ASP A 11 -6.35 16.76 -6.90
C ASP A 11 -5.93 15.98 -8.17
N LYS A 12 -4.71 15.46 -8.16
CA LYS A 12 -4.16 14.59 -9.18
C LYS A 12 -4.70 13.19 -8.94
N PHE A 13 -5.13 12.58 -10.02
CA PHE A 13 -5.60 11.21 -10.03
C PHE A 13 -4.43 10.32 -10.45
N TYR A 14 -4.14 9.30 -9.66
CA TYR A 14 -3.07 8.35 -9.92
C TYR A 14 -3.67 6.96 -10.05
N SER A 15 -3.39 6.24 -11.13
CA SER A 15 -3.83 4.85 -11.30
C SER A 15 -2.99 3.93 -10.42
N ILE A 16 -3.53 2.78 -9.99
CA ILE A 16 -2.79 1.82 -9.14
C ILE A 16 -1.48 1.35 -9.79
N GLU A 17 -1.48 1.20 -11.12
CA GLU A 17 -0.30 0.86 -11.90
C GLU A 17 0.81 1.93 -11.83
N GLU A 18 0.45 3.19 -11.60
CA GLU A 18 1.44 4.26 -11.40
C GLU A 18 2.00 4.17 -9.99
N VAL A 19 1.14 4.07 -8.98
CA VAL A 19 1.57 3.92 -7.58
C VAL A 19 2.51 2.71 -7.42
N GLN A 20 2.26 1.60 -8.13
CA GLN A 20 3.15 0.42 -8.12
C GLN A 20 4.56 0.66 -8.66
N LYS A 21 4.75 1.66 -9.53
CA LYS A 21 6.10 2.05 -9.99
C LYS A 21 6.86 2.83 -8.93
N HIS A 22 6.14 3.43 -7.99
CA HIS A 22 6.64 4.22 -6.87
C HIS A 22 6.76 3.35 -5.61
N ASN A 23 7.63 2.34 -5.70
CA ASN A 23 7.84 1.33 -4.65
C ASN A 23 9.30 1.27 -4.16
N THR A 24 10.04 2.35 -4.35
CA THR A 24 11.47 2.41 -4.02
C THR A 24 11.71 3.22 -2.76
N THR A 25 12.81 2.98 -2.05
CA THR A 25 13.10 3.67 -0.78
C THR A 25 13.23 5.20 -0.92
N ASP A 26 13.60 5.69 -2.10
CA ASP A 26 13.73 7.14 -2.39
C ASP A 26 12.46 7.73 -3.03
N ASP A 27 11.47 6.88 -3.36
CA ASP A 27 10.20 7.27 -3.96
C ASP A 27 9.16 6.15 -3.72
N LEU A 28 8.44 6.27 -2.59
CA LEU A 28 7.53 5.27 -2.06
C LEU A 28 6.15 5.89 -1.81
N TRP A 29 5.17 5.40 -2.58
CA TRP A 29 3.79 5.81 -2.44
C TRP A 29 2.93 4.69 -1.90
N ILE A 30 1.95 5.07 -1.07
CA ILE A 30 0.95 4.15 -0.54
C ILE A 30 -0.45 4.66 -0.84
N VAL A 31 -1.39 3.72 -0.95
CA VAL A 31 -2.81 4.04 -1.06
C VAL A 31 -3.45 3.85 0.32
N TYR A 32 -4.19 4.84 0.79
CA TYR A 32 -4.96 4.76 2.01
C TYR A 32 -6.36 5.36 1.81
N ASN A 33 -7.41 4.58 2.05
CA ASN A 33 -8.81 4.98 1.82
C ASN A 33 -9.03 5.60 0.42
N GLY A 34 -8.45 4.98 -0.62
CA GLY A 34 -8.58 5.44 -2.01
C GLY A 34 -7.86 6.77 -2.32
N GLN A 35 -6.97 7.22 -1.45
CA GLN A 35 -6.12 8.39 -1.64
C GLN A 35 -4.66 7.96 -1.72
N VAL A 36 -3.84 8.70 -2.48
CA VAL A 36 -2.43 8.39 -2.69
C VAL A 36 -1.58 9.34 -1.84
N TYR A 37 -0.62 8.77 -1.12
CA TYR A 37 0.25 9.46 -0.17
C TYR A 37 1.70 9.16 -0.47
N ASP A 38 2.55 10.19 -0.40
CA ASP A 38 4.00 10.07 -0.51
C ASP A 38 4.60 9.94 0.88
N VAL A 39 4.96 8.71 1.25
CA VAL A 39 5.55 8.45 2.58
C VAL A 39 7.07 8.42 2.54
N THR A 40 7.67 8.63 1.38
CA THR A 40 9.11 8.79 1.16
C THR A 40 9.83 9.59 2.26
N PRO A 41 9.44 10.84 2.58
CA PRO A 41 10.13 11.63 3.60
C PRO A 41 9.93 11.09 5.03
N TYR A 42 8.96 10.20 5.24
CA TYR A 42 8.59 9.65 6.54
C TYR A 42 9.10 8.22 6.78
N LEU A 43 9.73 7.58 5.78
CA LEU A 43 10.22 6.20 5.91
C LEU A 43 11.22 6.03 7.06
N ASP A 44 12.20 6.93 7.17
CA ASP A 44 13.19 6.95 8.27
C ASP A 44 12.59 7.37 9.61
N GLU A 45 11.52 8.17 9.60
CA GLU A 45 10.84 8.64 10.81
C GLU A 45 9.79 7.64 11.32
N HIS A 46 9.49 6.59 10.54
CA HIS A 46 8.50 5.60 10.92
C HIS A 46 8.99 4.72 12.07
N PRO A 47 8.31 4.72 13.24
CA PRO A 47 8.75 3.95 14.41
C PRO A 47 8.70 2.42 14.21
N GLY A 48 7.98 1.92 13.19
CA GLY A 48 7.96 0.52 12.78
C GLY A 48 9.05 0.12 11.78
N GLY A 49 9.86 1.08 11.32
CA GLY A 49 10.87 0.89 10.27
C GLY A 49 10.32 1.06 8.85
N GLU A 50 11.23 1.28 7.91
CA GLU A 50 10.90 1.42 6.48
C GLU A 50 10.42 0.10 5.84
N GLU A 51 10.90 -1.05 6.33
CA GLU A 51 10.61 -2.38 5.75
C GLU A 51 9.11 -2.69 5.74
N VAL A 52 8.38 -2.32 6.80
CA VAL A 52 6.94 -2.58 6.89
C VAL A 52 6.12 -1.67 5.98
N ILE A 53 6.63 -0.47 5.66
CA ILE A 53 6.01 0.42 4.69
C ILE A 53 6.34 -0.05 3.27
N ALA A 54 7.57 -0.54 3.04
CA ALA A 54 8.02 -1.11 1.78
C ALA A 54 7.22 -2.36 1.37
N ASP A 55 6.75 -3.16 2.33
CA ASP A 55 5.92 -4.35 2.06
C ASP A 55 4.56 -3.99 1.44
N VAL A 56 4.01 -2.83 1.81
CA VAL A 56 2.74 -2.30 1.28
C VAL A 56 2.93 -1.20 0.23
N ALA A 57 4.17 -0.90 -0.15
CA ALA A 57 4.51 0.10 -1.15
C ALA A 57 3.86 -0.20 -2.50
N GLY A 58 3.29 0.81 -3.12
CA GLY A 58 2.60 0.65 -4.40
C GLY A 58 1.23 -0.04 -4.29
N THR A 59 0.75 -0.33 -3.08
CA THR A 59 -0.52 -1.02 -2.85
C THR A 59 -1.39 -0.30 -1.83
N ASP A 60 -2.57 -0.86 -1.54
CA ASP A 60 -3.46 -0.33 -0.51
C ASP A 60 -3.00 -0.75 0.88
N ALA A 61 -2.51 0.23 1.63
CA ALA A 61 -2.06 0.08 3.00
C ALA A 61 -3.19 0.29 4.02
N THR A 62 -4.46 0.44 3.59
CA THR A 62 -5.58 0.73 4.49
C THR A 62 -5.77 -0.37 5.53
N GLU A 63 -5.73 -1.63 5.09
CA GLU A 63 -5.86 -2.77 6.00
C GLU A 63 -4.67 -2.87 6.94
N ALA A 64 -3.44 -2.80 6.42
CA ALA A 64 -2.22 -2.87 7.23
C ALA A 64 -2.15 -1.74 8.28
N PHE A 65 -2.49 -0.51 7.88
CA PHE A 65 -2.48 0.64 8.78
C PHE A 65 -3.52 0.52 9.91
N ASN A 66 -4.71 0.00 9.58
CA ASN A 66 -5.81 -0.19 10.52
C ASN A 66 -5.59 -1.38 11.46
N ASP A 67 -4.99 -2.48 10.97
CA ASP A 67 -4.69 -3.68 11.76
C ASP A 67 -3.65 -3.41 12.86
N ILE A 68 -2.65 -2.58 12.56
CA ILE A 68 -1.63 -2.15 13.52
C ILE A 68 -2.23 -1.27 14.63
N GLY A 69 -3.28 -0.49 14.33
CA GLY A 69 -3.93 0.40 15.29
C GLY A 69 -3.11 1.67 15.60
N HIS A 70 -2.68 2.38 14.56
CA HIS A 70 -1.95 3.65 14.70
C HIS A 70 -2.76 4.73 15.44
N SER A 71 -2.07 5.62 16.16
CA SER A 71 -2.69 6.74 16.89
C SER A 71 -3.17 7.86 15.96
N ASP A 72 -4.05 8.75 16.44
CA ASP A 72 -4.55 9.90 15.67
C ASP A 72 -3.43 10.78 15.09
N ASP A 73 -2.30 10.90 15.80
CA ASP A 73 -1.13 11.66 15.36
C ASP A 73 -0.52 11.10 14.05
N ALA A 74 -0.45 9.77 13.93
CA ALA A 74 0.02 9.11 12.71
C ALA A 74 -0.92 9.35 11.52
N HIS A 75 -2.23 9.44 11.77
CA HIS A 75 -3.18 9.83 10.74
C HIS A 75 -2.99 11.28 10.29
N ASP A 76 -2.65 12.19 11.19
CA ASP A 76 -2.41 13.59 10.84
C ASP A 76 -1.12 13.79 10.05
N ILE A 77 -0.06 13.05 10.40
CA ILE A 77 1.16 12.96 9.59
C ILE A 77 0.82 12.45 8.18
N LEU A 78 0.09 11.33 8.09
CA LEU A 78 -0.32 10.76 6.80
C LEU A 78 -1.12 11.76 5.96
N LYS A 79 -2.09 12.48 6.55
CA LYS A 79 -2.87 13.51 5.84
C LYS A 79 -2.00 14.63 5.27
N GLY A 80 -0.91 14.98 5.94
CA GLY A 80 0.06 15.99 5.47
C GLY A 80 0.85 15.55 4.24
N LEU A 81 0.96 14.24 4.03
CA LEU A 81 1.71 13.60 2.95
C LEU A 81 0.84 13.26 1.73
N ARG A 82 -0.39 13.80 1.67
CA ARG A 82 -1.33 13.47 0.59
C ARG A 82 -0.87 14.08 -0.74
N LEU A 83 -0.64 13.23 -1.72
CA LEU A 83 -0.39 13.64 -3.11
C LEU A 83 -1.68 13.87 -3.88
N GLY A 84 -2.66 12.98 -3.72
CA GLY A 84 -3.84 12.99 -4.59
C GLY A 84 -4.83 11.84 -4.31
N LYS A 85 -5.64 11.51 -5.32
CA LYS A 85 -6.66 10.44 -5.24
C LYS A 85 -6.32 9.30 -6.20
N LEU A 86 -6.75 8.10 -5.87
CA LEU A 86 -6.58 6.95 -6.75
C LEU A 86 -7.60 7.03 -7.92
N GLU A 87 -7.11 6.96 -9.15
CA GLU A 87 -7.93 6.88 -10.36
C GLU A 87 -8.65 5.53 -10.41
N GLY A 88 -9.98 5.55 -10.53
CA GLY A 88 -10.79 4.33 -10.43
C GLY A 88 -11.10 3.89 -8.99
N GLY A 89 -10.61 4.62 -7.98
CA GLY A 89 -11.15 4.54 -6.63
C GLY A 89 -12.57 5.09 -6.65
N THR A 90 -13.57 4.22 -6.52
CA THR A 90 -14.96 4.63 -6.34
C THR A 90 -15.00 5.66 -5.22
N ILE A 91 -15.20 6.94 -5.59
CA ILE A 91 -15.66 7.95 -4.66
C ILE A 91 -17.05 7.50 -4.21
N ILE A 92 -17.12 6.78 -3.09
CA ILE A 92 -18.40 6.70 -2.36
C ILE A 92 -18.56 8.07 -1.72
N GLU A 93 -18.95 9.06 -2.53
CA GLU A 93 -19.62 10.24 -2.00
C GLU A 93 -20.87 9.72 -1.28
N ALA A 94 -20.94 10.05 0.00
CA ALA A 94 -21.75 9.37 1.00
C ALA A 94 -23.24 9.33 0.67
N GLN A 95 -23.75 8.30 -0.01
CA GLN A 95 -25.13 7.79 0.10
C GLN A 95 -25.23 6.31 -0.30
N GLY A 96 -25.55 5.42 0.66
CA GLY A 96 -26.21 4.14 0.38
C GLY A 96 -25.32 2.90 0.25
N VAL A 97 -25.22 2.17 1.37
CA VAL A 97 -25.38 0.71 1.52
C VAL A 97 -25.13 -0.23 0.30
N THR A 98 -24.34 -1.28 0.59
CA THR A 98 -24.06 -2.54 -0.13
C THR A 98 -23.00 -2.53 -1.24
N SER A 99 -21.76 -2.87 -0.89
CA SER A 99 -20.77 -3.42 -1.83
C SER A 99 -21.08 -4.89 -2.09
N ALA A 100 -21.33 -5.19 -3.36
CA ALA A 100 -21.36 -6.52 -3.93
C ALA A 100 -20.11 -6.69 -4.82
N GLY A 101 -19.47 -7.86 -4.73
CA GLY A 101 -18.55 -8.42 -5.75
C GLY A 101 -17.07 -8.15 -5.48
N SER A 102 -16.28 -9.12 -4.98
CA SER A 102 -15.74 -10.31 -5.66
C SER A 102 -14.45 -10.03 -6.44
N THR A 103 -13.31 -10.53 -5.95
CA THR A 103 -12.23 -11.15 -6.76
C THR A 103 -11.27 -11.92 -5.84
N ASP A 104 -11.78 -12.95 -5.15
CA ASP A 104 -10.93 -13.98 -4.56
C ASP A 104 -11.09 -15.24 -5.42
N GLU A 105 -10.49 -15.26 -6.61
CA GLU A 105 -10.31 -16.49 -7.41
C GLU A 105 -9.14 -16.33 -8.42
N VAL A 106 -7.90 -16.41 -7.93
CA VAL A 106 -6.78 -16.88 -8.75
C VAL A 106 -6.37 -18.25 -8.20
N LEU A 107 -6.72 -19.29 -8.96
CA LEU A 107 -6.35 -20.71 -8.86
C LEU A 107 -7.07 -21.63 -7.84
N GLY A 108 -8.08 -21.17 -7.10
CA GLY A 108 -8.98 -22.09 -6.37
C GLY A 108 -8.26 -23.00 -5.35
N ILE A 109 -7.10 -22.59 -4.85
CA ILE A 109 -6.37 -23.31 -3.81
C ILE A 109 -6.40 -22.45 -2.54
N PRO A 110 -6.95 -22.95 -1.41
CA PRO A 110 -6.94 -22.18 -0.17
C PRO A 110 -5.49 -21.90 0.28
N PHE A 111 -5.24 -20.66 0.73
CA PHE A 111 -3.95 -20.11 1.17
C PHE A 111 -3.03 -21.03 2.02
N PRO A 112 -3.49 -21.94 2.90
CA PRO A 112 -2.59 -22.86 3.60
C PRO A 112 -1.91 -23.93 2.72
N LEU A 113 -2.40 -24.21 1.51
CA LEU A 113 -1.83 -25.27 0.65
C LEU A 113 -0.67 -24.79 -0.24
N LEU A 114 -0.59 -23.50 -0.55
CA LEU A 114 0.52 -22.95 -1.32
C LEU A 114 1.85 -23.02 -0.53
N ALA A 115 1.78 -22.83 0.79
CA ALA A 115 2.94 -22.95 1.69
C ALA A 115 3.54 -24.37 1.73
N ALA A 116 2.73 -25.42 1.56
CA ALA A 116 3.20 -26.81 1.59
C ALA A 116 3.96 -27.21 0.31
N ALA A 117 3.61 -26.65 -0.85
CA ALA A 117 4.24 -26.98 -2.13
C ALA A 117 5.69 -26.45 -2.24
N VAL A 118 5.98 -25.31 -1.63
CA VAL A 118 7.34 -24.72 -1.59
C VAL A 118 8.24 -25.51 -0.64
N PHE A 119 7.71 -26.02 0.47
CA PHE A 119 8.48 -26.79 1.46
C PHE A 119 8.93 -28.17 0.95
N ALA A 120 8.13 -28.82 0.09
CA ALA A 120 8.47 -30.14 -0.47
C ALA A 120 9.64 -30.07 -1.48
N LEU A 121 9.74 -28.99 -2.26
CA LEU A 121 10.83 -28.82 -3.23
C LEU A 121 12.18 -28.52 -2.54
N ALA A 122 12.17 -27.74 -1.46
CA ALA A 122 13.39 -27.44 -0.69
C ALA A 122 13.97 -28.68 -0.01
N ALA A 123 13.12 -29.57 0.55
CA ALA A 123 13.57 -30.81 1.17
C ALA A 123 14.13 -31.83 0.15
N GLY A 124 13.53 -31.90 -1.06
CA GLY A 124 14.01 -32.79 -2.12
C GLY A 124 15.41 -32.41 -2.63
N VAL A 125 15.70 -31.12 -2.75
CA VAL A 125 17.03 -30.63 -3.14
C VAL A 125 18.06 -30.88 -2.02
N TYR A 126 17.69 -30.67 -0.75
CA TYR A 126 18.59 -30.90 0.38
C TYR A 126 19.00 -32.38 0.53
N PHE A 127 18.08 -33.33 0.29
CA PHE A 127 18.38 -34.77 0.35
C PHE A 127 19.13 -35.27 -0.91
N TYR A 128 19.05 -34.56 -2.04
CA TYR A 128 19.78 -34.95 -3.25
C TYR A 128 21.24 -34.47 -3.25
N LEU A 129 21.57 -33.47 -2.43
CA LEU A 129 22.91 -32.86 -2.34
C LEU A 129 23.68 -33.23 -1.06
N ASN A 130 23.17 -34.14 -0.23
CA ASN A 130 23.85 -34.68 0.94
C ASN A 130 23.72 -36.22 1.00
#